data_AF-A0A4Q3ZGX7-F1
#
_entry.id   AF-A0A4Q3ZGX7-F1
#
_cell.length_a   1.000
_cell.length_b   1.000
_cell.length_c   1.000
_cell.angle_alpha   90.00
_cell.angle_beta   90.00
_cell.angle_gamma   90.00
#
_symmetry.space_group_name_H-M   'P 1'
#
loop_
_entity.id
_entity.type
_entity.pdbx_description
1 polymer ?
#
loop_
_entity_poly.entity_id
_entity_poly.type
_entity_poly.pdbx_seq_one_letter_code
_entity_poly.pdbx_strand_id
1 'polypeptide(L)' 'HQGRGHGRALLAQAENLARSLGKGELRLYTNGRFTENLKLYQRVGYRVDREETSHLGVTVYMSKLLNPR' A
#
# COMPACT_ATOMS: atom_id res chain seq x y z
N HIS A 1 14.71 13.01 6.83
CA HIS A 1 13.55 12.78 7.73
C HIS A 1 12.71 11.54 7.34
N GLN A 2 13.29 10.49 6.77
CA GLN A 2 12.60 9.20 6.59
C GLN A 2 12.87 8.30 7.81
N GLY A 3 11.92 7.44 8.20
CA GLY A 3 12.11 6.47 9.29
C GLY A 3 11.44 6.79 10.64
N ARG A 4 10.66 7.87 10.76
CA ARG A 4 9.93 8.23 12.00
C ARG A 4 8.53 7.60 12.13
N GLY A 5 8.19 6.62 11.29
CA GLY A 5 6.91 5.91 11.35
C GLY A 5 5.71 6.65 10.74
N HIS A 6 5.88 7.87 10.20
CA HIS A 6 4.79 8.64 9.58
C HIS A 6 4.10 7.89 8.44
N GLY A 7 4.84 7.16 7.60
CA GLY A 7 4.24 6.34 6.54
C GLY A 7 3.29 5.25 7.08
N ARG A 8 3.63 4.63 8.21
CA ARG A 8 2.77 3.64 8.86
C ARG A 8 1.52 4.29 9.47
N ALA A 9 1.67 5.46 10.09
CA ALA A 9 0.55 6.20 10.66
C ALA A 9 -0.46 6.65 9.58
N LEU A 10 0.04 7.16 8.45
CA LEU A 10 -0.79 7.56 7.32
C LEU A 10 -1.52 6.36 6.70
N LEU A 11 -0.83 5.23 6.52
CA LEU A 11 -1.46 3.99 6.05
C LEU A 11 -2.55 3.51 7.01
N ALA A 12 -2.29 3.50 8.31
CA ALA A 12 -3.27 3.09 9.31
C ALA A 12 -4.51 4.01 9.29
N GLN A 13 -4.32 5.32 9.12
CA GLN A 13 -5.43 6.26 8.97
C GLN A 13 -6.25 5.98 7.71
N ALA A 14 -5.59 5.71 6.57
CA ALA A 14 -6.26 5.36 5.33
C ALA A 14 -7.06 4.04 5.45
N GLU A 15 -6.50 3.03 6.11
CA GLU A 15 -7.19 1.77 6.39
C GLU A 15 -8.42 1.99 7.30
N ASN A 16 -8.30 2.80 8.34
CA ASN A 16 -9.42 3.13 9.23
C ASN A 16 -10.54 3.87 8.49
N LEU A 17 -10.19 4.82 7.62
CA LEU A 17 -11.16 5.53 6.79
C LEU A 17 -11.87 4.58 5.82
N ALA A 18 -11.12 3.68 5.18
CA ALA A 18 -11.72 2.69 4.28
C ALA A 18 -12.67 1.75 5.04
N ARG A 19 -12.32 1.31 6.26
CA ARG A 19 -13.21 0.54 7.15
C ARG A 19 -14.47 1.32 7.53
N SER A 20 -14.35 2.59 7.91
CA SER A 20 -15.51 3.41 8.29
C SER A 20 -16.48 3.62 7.13
N LEU A 21 -15.98 3.54 5.89
CA LEU A 21 -16.76 3.59 4.67
C LEU A 21 -17.28 2.20 4.22
N GLY A 22 -17.16 1.18 5.06
CA GLY A 22 -17.62 -0.18 4.77
C GLY A 22 -16.83 -0.89 3.66
N LYS A 23 -15.61 -0.44 3.35
CA LYS A 23 -14.77 -1.07 2.32
C LYS A 23 -14.03 -2.27 2.88
N GLY A 24 -14.09 -3.39 2.16
CA GLY A 24 -13.41 -4.63 2.53
C GLY A 24 -11.95 -4.71 2.09
N GLU A 25 -11.50 -3.79 1.23
CA GLU A 25 -10.17 -3.80 0.62
C GLU A 25 -9.68 -2.35 0.42
N LEU A 26 -8.37 -2.15 0.60
CA LEU A 26 -7.68 -0.94 0.19
C LEU A 26 -6.63 -1.29 -0.86
N ARG A 27 -6.58 -0.49 -1.93
CA ARG A 27 -5.62 -0.63 -3.03
C ARG A 27 -4.72 0.59 -3.11
N LEU A 28 -3.47 0.36 -3.47
CA LEU A 28 -2.49 1.40 -3.73
C LEU A 28 -1.64 1.04 -4.95
N TYR A 29 -0.93 2.03 -5.47
CA TYR A 29 0.14 1.80 -6.43
C TYR A 29 1.37 2.63 -6.05
N THR A 30 2.55 2.13 -6.37
CA THR A 30 3.81 2.85 -6.17
C THR A 30 4.76 2.57 -7.32
N ASN A 31 5.72 3.46 -7.55
CA ASN A 31 6.82 3.16 -8.47
C ASN A 31 7.69 2.02 -7.89
N GLY A 32 8.05 1.05 -8.72
CA GLY A 32 8.87 -0.10 -8.34
C GLY A 32 10.29 0.26 -7.87
N ARG A 33 10.77 1.45 -8.22
CA ARG A 33 12.05 1.98 -7.72
C ARG A 33 11.98 2.39 -6.24
N PHE A 34 10.78 2.51 -5.65
CA PHE A 34 10.59 2.88 -4.25
C PHE A 34 10.57 1.64 -3.35
N THR A 35 11.73 0.98 -3.27
CA THR A 35 11.90 -0.31 -2.56
C THR A 35 11.54 -0.24 -1.07
N GLU A 36 11.79 0.90 -0.40
CA GLU A 36 11.41 1.09 1.00
C GLU A 36 9.88 1.20 1.19
N ASN A 37 9.16 1.77 0.22
CA ASN A 37 7.70 1.77 0.23
C ASN A 37 7.15 0.36 0.04
N LEU A 38 7.69 -0.40 -0.92
CA LEU A 38 7.31 -1.79 -1.17
C LEU A 38 7.49 -2.64 0.10
N LYS A 39 8.66 -2.56 0.75
CA LYS A 39 8.94 -3.25 2.02
C LYS A 39 7.98 -2.84 3.13
N LEU A 40 7.67 -1.55 3.25
CA LEU A 40 6.72 -1.04 4.24
C LEU A 40 5.32 -1.61 4.00
N TYR A 41 4.80 -1.53 2.77
CA TYR A 41 3.46 -2.01 2.42
C TYR A 41 3.34 -3.52 2.64
N GLN A 42 4.34 -4.30 2.19
CA GLN A 42 4.39 -5.74 2.42
C GLN A 42 4.38 -6.08 3.92
N ARG A 43 5.19 -5.38 4.73
CA ARG A 43 5.26 -5.61 6.18
C ARG A 43 3.93 -5.36 6.89
N VAL A 44 3.11 -4.43 6.40
CA VAL A 44 1.79 -4.13 6.98
C VAL A 44 0.64 -4.90 6.32
N GLY A 45 0.94 -5.85 5.44
CA GLY A 45 0.00 -6.84 4.92
C GLY A 45 -0.55 -6.57 3.52
N TYR A 46 -0.04 -5.58 2.80
CA TYR A 46 -0.37 -5.43 1.37
C TYR A 46 0.36 -6.49 0.54
N ARG A 47 -0.30 -6.98 -0.49
CA ARG A 47 0.22 -7.95 -1.45
C ARG A 47 0.30 -7.31 -2.82
N VAL A 48 1.29 -7.71 -3.61
CA VAL A 48 1.38 -7.27 -5.01
C VAL A 48 0.29 -7.97 -5.80
N ASP A 49 -0.52 -7.20 -6.52
CA ASP A 49 -1.57 -7.72 -7.39
C ASP A 49 -1.04 -7.89 -8.81
N ARG A 50 -0.32 -6.87 -9.31
CA ARG A 50 0.31 -6.85 -10.64
C ARG A 50 1.38 -5.77 -10.72
N GLU A 51 2.24 -5.91 -11.70
CA GLU A 51 3.21 -4.89 -12.11
C GLU A 51 2.92 -4.46 -13.56
N GLU A 52 3.14 -3.19 -13.86
CA GLU A 52 2.94 -2.63 -15.19
C GLU A 52 4.17 -1.82 -15.60
N THR A 53 4.77 -2.21 -16.72
CA THR A 53 5.96 -1.54 -17.27
C THR A 53 5.54 -0.49 -18.28
N SER A 54 6.06 0.73 -18.09
CA SER A 54 5.87 1.85 -19.01
C SER A 54 7.18 2.58 -19.26
N HIS A 55 7.16 3.57 -20.15
CA HIS A 55 8.29 4.49 -20.37
C HIS A 55 8.71 5.25 -19.10
N LEU A 56 7.84 5.34 -18.09
CA LEU A 56 8.11 6.02 -16.81
C LEU A 56 8.64 5.07 -15.73
N GLY A 57 8.87 3.80 -16.07
CA GLY A 57 9.29 2.74 -15.16
C GLY A 57 8.17 1.76 -14.83
N VAL A 58 8.38 0.98 -13.76
CA VAL A 58 7.45 -0.04 -13.29
C VAL A 58 6.51 0.56 -12.26
N THR A 59 5.20 0.42 -12.47
CA THR A 59 4.17 0.68 -11.47
C THR A 59 3.77 -0.63 -10.82
N VAL A 60 3.89 -0.71 -9.51
CA VAL A 60 3.49 -1.88 -8.70
C VAL A 60 2.15 -1.57 -8.07
N TYR A 61 1.13 -2.36 -8.42
CA TYR A 61 -0.20 -2.29 -7.81
C TYR A 61 -0.28 -3.29 -6.66
N MET A 62 -0.85 -2.86 -5.53
CA MET A 62 -0.95 -3.66 -4.33
C MET A 62 -2.31 -3.51 -3.66
N SER A 63 -2.76 -4.56 -2.97
CA SER A 63 -4.01 -4.57 -2.21
C SER A 63 -3.84 -5.16 -0.81
N LYS A 64 -4.72 -4.77 0.11
CA LYS A 64 -4.87 -5.37 1.42
C LYS A 64 -6.36 -5.50 1.75
N LEU A 65 -6.78 -6.73 2.10
CA LEU A 65 -8.08 -6.96 2.71
C LEU A 65 -8.10 -6.35 4.11
N LEU A 66 -9.10 -5.53 4.38
CA LEU A 66 -9.23 -4.82 5.65
C LEU A 66 -9.97 -5.68 6.66
N ASN A 67 -11.10 -6.28 6.30
CA ASN A 67 -11.79 -7.23 7.17
C ASN A 67 -11.47 -8.65 6.67
N PRO A 68 -10.56 -9.40 7.31
CA PRO A 68 -10.59 -10.84 7.14
C PRO A 68 -11.94 -11.32 7.67
N ARG A 69 -12.61 -12.19 6.89
CA ARG A 69 -13.70 -13.01 7.41
C ARG A 69 -13.19 -13.90 8.53
#